data_AF-A0A7J7MSS1-F1
#
_entry.id   AF-A0A7J7MSS1-F1
#
_cell.length_a   1.000
_cell.length_b   1.000
_cell.length_c   1.000
_cell.angle_alpha   90.00
_cell.angle_beta   90.00
_cell.angle_gamma   90.00
#
_symmetry.space_group_name_H-M   'P 1'
#
loop_
_entity.id
_entity.type
_entity.pdbx_description
1 polymer ?
#
loop_
_entity_poly.entity_id
_entity_poly.type
_entity_poly.pdbx_seq_one_letter_code
_entity_poly.pdbx_strand_id
1 'polypeptide(L)'
;MDRYQRVERPREETPIMESEIRITTVGRMRNYISYATAQFQEKGANEIVLKAMGRAINKTVMIAELIKRRIIGLHQNTSIGSTDIIDSWVPIEEGLLPLETTRHVSMITITLSKMDLDTSSIGYQSPIPAEQVKPWTEFDHEGEGSPSMRSRGRGGRGRGRGRGRGTFRIVSHVLNRK
;
A
#
# COMPACT_ATOMS: atom_id res chain seq x y z
N MET A 1 -13.87 26.94 10.41
CA MET A 1 -14.66 26.88 9.15
C MET A 1 -15.92 26.03 9.42
N ASP A 2 -16.54 26.20 10.58
CA ASP A 2 -17.34 25.11 11.17
C ASP A 2 -18.78 25.08 10.66
N ARG A 3 -19.10 26.01 9.73
CA ARG A 3 -20.41 26.22 9.11
C ARG A 3 -20.48 25.70 7.68
N TYR A 4 -19.46 24.98 7.23
CA TYR A 4 -19.35 24.48 5.86
C TYR A 4 -19.01 22.99 5.87
N GLN A 5 -19.67 22.24 5.00
CA GLN A 5 -19.36 20.84 4.74
C GLN A 5 -18.66 20.71 3.38
N ARG A 6 -17.52 20.00 3.36
CA ARG A 6 -16.84 19.68 2.10
C ARG A 6 -17.68 18.67 1.32
N VAL A 7 -17.90 18.97 0.05
CA VAL A 7 -18.59 18.10 -0.90
C VAL A 7 -17.60 17.68 -1.96
N GLU A 8 -17.49 16.37 -2.22
CA GLU A 8 -16.67 15.88 -3.31
C GLU A 8 -17.36 16.15 -4.64
N ARG A 9 -16.72 16.92 -5.52
CA ARG A 9 -17.13 16.98 -6.92
C ARG A 9 -16.75 15.67 -7.62
N PRO A 10 -17.59 15.17 -8.54
CA PRO A 10 -17.18 14.16 -9.50
C PRO A 10 -15.95 14.67 -10.23
N ARG A 11 -14.83 13.94 -10.13
CA ARG A 11 -13.65 14.26 -10.94
C ARG A 11 -13.96 13.89 -12.38
N GLU A 12 -13.48 14.69 -13.32
CA GLU A 12 -13.49 14.28 -14.72
C GLU A 12 -12.66 12.99 -14.84
N GLU A 13 -13.35 11.87 -15.01
CA GLU A 13 -12.71 10.57 -15.19
C GLU A 13 -12.14 10.51 -16.60
N THR A 14 -10.88 10.90 -16.72
CA THR A 14 -10.12 10.62 -17.94
C THR A 14 -10.05 9.10 -18.14
N PRO A 15 -10.29 8.60 -19.37
CA PRO A 15 -10.19 7.18 -19.67
C PRO A 15 -8.83 6.64 -19.22
N ILE A 16 -8.86 5.56 -18.44
CA ILE A 16 -7.64 4.89 -18.00
C ILE A 16 -7.18 3.99 -19.13
N MET A 17 -6.01 4.28 -19.70
CA MET A 17 -5.38 3.41 -20.69
C MET A 17 -4.97 2.08 -20.05
N GLU A 18 -4.94 0.99 -20.81
CA GLU A 18 -4.61 -0.35 -20.27
C GLU A 18 -3.22 -0.46 -19.65
N SER A 19 -2.25 0.35 -20.10
CA SER A 19 -0.89 0.42 -19.56
C SER A 19 -0.75 1.40 -18.40
N GLU A 20 -1.80 2.17 -18.07
CA GLU A 20 -1.80 3.16 -16.99
C GLU A 20 -2.24 2.54 -15.67
N ILE A 21 -1.40 2.68 -14.64
CA ILE A 21 -1.69 2.21 -13.28
C ILE A 21 -1.72 3.41 -12.34
N ARG A 22 -2.91 3.73 -11.84
CA ARG A 22 -3.12 4.80 -10.84
C ARG A 22 -2.94 4.25 -9.42
N ILE A 23 -1.88 4.71 -8.73
CA ILE A 23 -1.59 4.29 -7.37
C ILE A 23 -2.37 5.15 -6.38
N THR A 24 -3.09 4.51 -5.48
CA THR A 24 -3.84 5.16 -4.40
C THR A 24 -3.19 4.90 -3.04
N THR A 25 -3.51 5.76 -2.08
CA THR A 25 -3.05 5.61 -0.69
C THR A 25 -3.55 4.31 -0.06
N VAL A 26 -4.79 3.90 -0.35
CA VAL A 26 -5.47 2.74 0.26
C VAL A 26 -5.13 1.42 -0.44
N GLY A 27 -4.90 1.40 -1.76
CA GLY A 27 -4.72 0.16 -2.52
C GLY A 27 -3.50 -0.67 -2.09
N ARG A 28 -3.58 -2.01 -2.04
CA ARG A 28 -2.45 -2.83 -1.57
C ARG A 28 -1.29 -2.85 -2.56
N MET A 29 -0.05 -2.70 -2.08
CA MET A 29 1.15 -2.69 -2.93
C MET A 29 1.26 -3.96 -3.80
N ARG A 30 1.01 -5.14 -3.20
CA ARG A 30 1.06 -6.44 -3.89
C ARG A 30 0.17 -6.48 -5.14
N ASN A 31 -0.96 -5.77 -5.15
CA ASN A 31 -1.86 -5.79 -6.29
C ASN A 31 -1.28 -5.02 -7.48
N TYR A 32 -0.66 -3.85 -7.23
CA TYR A 32 -0.01 -3.04 -8.26
C TYR A 32 1.21 -3.76 -8.85
N ILE A 33 2.12 -4.15 -7.96
CA ILE A 33 2.81 -5.44 -7.93
C ILE A 33 2.55 -6.41 -9.09
N SER A 34 1.63 -7.33 -8.78
CA SER A 34 1.19 -8.41 -9.63
C SER A 34 0.63 -7.92 -10.96
N TYR A 35 -0.19 -6.86 -10.96
CA TYR A 35 -0.78 -6.33 -12.18
C TYR A 35 0.27 -5.83 -13.17
N ALA A 36 1.22 -5.02 -12.71
CA ALA A 36 2.34 -4.53 -13.53
C ALA A 36 3.18 -5.69 -14.07
N THR A 37 3.40 -6.72 -13.25
CA THR A 37 4.18 -7.90 -13.65
C THR A 37 3.44 -8.69 -14.74
N ALA A 38 2.13 -8.91 -14.58
CA ALA A 38 1.28 -9.58 -15.56
C ALA A 38 1.22 -8.80 -16.89
N GLN A 39 1.19 -7.46 -16.86
CA GLN A 39 1.25 -6.64 -18.08
C GLN A 39 2.50 -6.95 -18.91
N PHE A 40 3.67 -7.04 -18.28
CA PHE A 40 4.91 -7.34 -19.00
C PHE A 40 5.09 -8.82 -19.40
N GLN A 41 4.61 -9.76 -18.58
CA GLN A 41 4.88 -11.20 -18.75
C GLN A 41 3.77 -11.94 -19.49
N GLU A 42 2.51 -11.68 -19.15
CA GLU A 42 1.36 -12.39 -19.72
C GLU A 42 0.85 -11.68 -20.96
N LYS A 43 0.70 -10.36 -20.89
CA LYS A 43 0.18 -9.54 -22.00
C LYS A 43 1.25 -9.08 -22.98
N GLY A 44 2.53 -9.26 -22.63
CA GLY A 44 3.66 -8.85 -23.48
C GLY A 44 3.75 -7.34 -23.70
N ALA A 45 3.19 -6.51 -22.80
CA ALA A 45 3.34 -5.07 -22.88
C ALA A 45 4.83 -4.68 -22.87
N ASN A 46 5.17 -3.67 -23.65
CA ASN A 46 6.53 -3.10 -23.67
C ASN A 46 6.71 -2.00 -22.63
N GLU A 47 5.61 -1.37 -22.20
CA GLU A 47 5.64 -0.21 -21.33
C GLU A 47 4.43 -0.19 -20.37
N ILE A 48 4.66 0.30 -19.15
CA ILE A 48 3.61 0.70 -18.21
C ILE A 48 3.88 2.10 -17.69
N VAL A 49 2.80 2.80 -17.29
CA VAL A 49 2.86 4.15 -16.74
C VAL A 49 2.23 4.16 -15.35
N LEU A 50 3.04 4.42 -14.32
CA LEU A 50 2.58 4.57 -12.95
C LEU A 50 2.27 6.05 -12.67
N LYS A 51 1.04 6.35 -12.25
CA LYS A 51 0.60 7.71 -11.92
C LYS A 51 0.15 7.80 -10.47
N ALA A 52 0.55 8.86 -9.77
CA ALA A 52 0.09 9.10 -8.41
C ALA A 52 0.13 10.58 -8.04
N MET A 53 -0.66 10.92 -7.02
CA MET A 53 -0.79 12.27 -6.50
C MET A 53 -0.62 12.32 -4.98
N GLY A 54 -0.05 13.41 -4.49
CA GLY A 54 0.07 13.72 -3.06
C GLY A 54 0.65 12.58 -2.23
N ARG A 55 -0.10 12.14 -1.21
CA ARG A 55 0.35 11.13 -0.22
C ARG A 55 0.70 9.76 -0.84
N ALA A 56 0.25 9.47 -2.06
CA ALA A 56 0.57 8.21 -2.73
C ALA A 56 1.95 8.20 -3.40
N ILE A 57 2.61 9.36 -3.58
CA ILE A 57 3.88 9.47 -4.33
C ILE A 57 4.97 8.56 -3.76
N ASN A 58 5.19 8.57 -2.45
CA ASN A 58 6.23 7.74 -1.81
C ASN A 58 6.01 6.25 -2.13
N LYS A 59 4.77 5.79 -1.98
CA LYS A 59 4.37 4.41 -2.27
C LYS A 59 4.58 4.04 -3.74
N THR A 60 4.34 4.96 -4.67
CA THR A 60 4.56 4.74 -6.11
C THR A 60 6.02 4.51 -6.42
N VAL A 61 6.93 5.28 -5.82
CA VAL A 61 8.38 5.07 -5.97
C VAL A 61 8.76 3.68 -5.46
N MET A 62 8.28 3.27 -4.28
CA MET A 62 8.54 1.92 -3.75
C MET A 62 8.04 0.81 -4.69
N ILE A 63 6.85 0.97 -5.27
CA ILE A 63 6.29 0.01 -6.22
C ILE A 63 7.15 -0.06 -7.48
N ALA A 64 7.57 1.08 -8.04
CA ALA A 64 8.45 1.13 -9.20
C ALA A 64 9.78 0.40 -8.95
N GLU A 65 10.41 0.64 -7.80
CA GLU A 65 11.65 -0.04 -7.40
C GLU A 65 11.49 -1.55 -7.27
N LEU A 66 10.35 -2.01 -6.73
CA LEU A 66 10.05 -3.44 -6.64
C LEU A 66 9.77 -4.07 -8.00
N ILE A 67 9.15 -3.36 -8.94
CA ILE A 67 8.93 -3.84 -10.32
C ILE A 67 10.27 -4.01 -11.04
N LYS A 68 11.18 -3.01 -10.96
CA LYS A 68 12.51 -3.10 -11.56
C LYS A 68 13.32 -4.30 -11.06
N ARG A 69 13.13 -4.69 -9.79
CA ARG A 69 13.77 -5.89 -9.21
C ARG A 69 13.14 -7.21 -9.66
N ARG A 70 11.99 -7.19 -10.33
CA ARG A 70 11.29 -8.38 -10.86
C ARG A 70 11.53 -8.61 -12.34
N ILE A 71 11.78 -7.54 -13.09
CA ILE A 71 11.86 -7.57 -14.55
C ILE A 71 13.18 -6.93 -14.98
N ILE A 72 13.98 -7.70 -15.71
CA ILE A 72 15.28 -7.28 -16.22
C ILE A 72 15.08 -6.26 -17.34
N GLY A 73 15.99 -5.29 -17.45
CA GLY A 73 16.07 -4.42 -18.62
C GLY A 73 15.02 -3.29 -18.66
N LEU A 74 14.41 -2.93 -17.53
CA LEU A 74 13.46 -1.82 -17.50
C LEU A 74 14.15 -0.46 -17.45
N HIS A 75 14.02 0.29 -18.55
CA HIS A 75 14.30 1.72 -18.61
C HIS A 75 13.23 2.47 -17.82
N GLN A 76 13.62 3.55 -17.17
CA GLN A 76 12.71 4.39 -16.42
C GLN A 76 12.79 5.83 -16.89
N ASN A 77 11.65 6.51 -16.95
CA ASN A 77 11.59 7.96 -17.02
C ASN A 77 10.59 8.49 -15.99
N THR A 78 11.02 9.42 -15.15
CA THR A 78 10.20 10.02 -14.09
C THR A 78 9.92 11.48 -14.38
N SER A 79 8.63 11.84 -14.41
CA SER A 79 8.16 13.22 -14.53
C SER A 79 7.39 13.61 -13.28
N ILE A 80 7.60 14.83 -12.79
CA ILE A 80 6.91 15.42 -11.65
C ILE A 80 6.19 16.67 -12.15
N GLY A 81 4.98 16.88 -11.63
CA GLY A 81 4.21 18.09 -11.90
C GLY A 81 3.32 18.44 -10.72
N SER A 82 2.41 19.37 -10.95
CA SER A 82 1.35 19.74 -10.03
C SER A 82 0.02 19.78 -10.78
N THR A 83 -1.06 19.48 -10.07
CA THR A 83 -2.42 19.62 -10.57
C THR A 83 -3.26 20.33 -9.52
N ASP A 84 -4.20 21.12 -9.99
CA ASP A 84 -5.10 21.89 -9.14
C ASP A 84 -6.35 21.05 -8.88
N ILE A 85 -6.66 20.88 -7.60
CA ILE A 85 -7.89 20.21 -7.18
C ILE A 85 -8.79 21.25 -6.54
N ILE A 86 -9.99 21.39 -7.09
CA ILE A 86 -11.02 22.29 -6.58
C ILE A 86 -11.87 21.50 -5.59
N ASP A 87 -11.84 21.90 -4.33
CA ASP A 87 -12.73 21.40 -3.28
C ASP A 87 -13.91 22.36 -3.15
N SER A 88 -15.14 21.83 -3.23
CA SER A 88 -16.37 22.59 -3.07
C SER A 88 -16.91 22.46 -1.65
N TRP A 89 -17.41 23.57 -1.10
CA TRP A 89 -17.97 23.62 0.25
C TRP A 89 -19.38 24.18 0.21
N VAL A 90 -20.31 23.46 0.83
CA VAL A 90 -21.72 23.87 0.93
C VAL A 90 -21.99 24.34 2.37
N PRO A 91 -22.69 25.47 2.55
CA PRO A 91 -23.03 25.98 3.87
C PRO A 91 -24.05 25.10 4.58
N ILE A 92 -23.93 25.03 5.90
CA ILE A 92 -24.84 24.31 6.79
C ILE A 92 -25.92 25.25 7.37
N GLU A 93 -25.65 26.56 7.41
CA GLU A 93 -26.58 27.59 7.87
C GLU A 93 -27.27 28.29 6.69
N GLU A 94 -28.55 28.62 6.87
CA GLU A 94 -29.32 29.41 5.90
C GLU A 94 -28.75 30.84 5.78
N GLY A 95 -28.62 31.33 4.55
CA GLY A 95 -28.11 32.68 4.25
C GLY A 95 -26.63 32.77 3.91
N LEU A 96 -25.88 31.66 3.94
CA LEU A 96 -24.50 31.59 3.45
C LEU A 96 -24.44 31.09 1.99
N LEU A 97 -23.38 31.45 1.27
CA LEU A 97 -23.15 31.01 -0.11
C LEU A 97 -22.13 29.87 -0.18
N PRO A 98 -22.24 28.95 -1.17
CA PRO A 98 -21.21 27.95 -1.45
C PRO A 98 -19.85 28.60 -1.74
N LEU A 99 -18.76 27.91 -1.39
CA LEU A 99 -17.41 28.40 -1.62
C LEU A 99 -16.55 27.33 -2.29
N GLU A 100 -15.56 27.77 -3.05
CA GLU A 100 -14.58 26.90 -3.71
C GLU A 100 -13.18 27.22 -3.20
N THR A 101 -12.42 26.16 -2.87
CA THR A 101 -11.01 26.29 -2.51
C THR A 101 -10.17 25.46 -3.47
N THR A 102 -9.20 26.09 -4.11
CA THR A 102 -8.22 25.39 -4.93
C THR A 102 -7.03 24.97 -4.09
N ARG A 103 -6.66 23.69 -4.16
CA ARG A 103 -5.41 23.19 -3.59
C ARG A 103 -4.48 22.67 -4.68
N HIS A 104 -3.22 23.06 -4.60
CA HIS A 104 -2.17 22.56 -5.47
C HIS A 104 -1.67 21.20 -4.97
N VAL A 105 -1.69 20.19 -5.83
CA VAL A 105 -1.33 18.82 -5.47
C VAL A 105 -0.23 18.33 -6.40
N SER A 106 0.90 17.93 -5.81
CA SER A 106 1.98 17.32 -6.58
C SER A 106 1.54 16.00 -7.21
N MET A 107 2.02 15.75 -8.43
CA MET A 107 1.80 14.55 -9.21
C MET A 107 3.14 13.97 -9.65
N ILE A 108 3.24 12.65 -9.63
CA ILE A 108 4.37 11.90 -10.20
C ILE A 108 3.86 10.96 -11.29
N THR A 109 4.62 10.86 -12.37
CA THR A 109 4.45 9.89 -13.44
C THR A 109 5.77 9.14 -13.61
N ILE A 110 5.75 7.82 -13.51
CA ILE A 110 6.91 6.96 -13.74
C ILE A 110 6.58 6.02 -14.89
N THR A 111 7.29 6.17 -16.00
CA THR A 111 7.21 5.23 -17.13
C THR A 111 8.28 4.17 -16.95
N LEU A 112 7.90 2.91 -17.07
CA LEU A 112 8.82 1.76 -17.10
C LEU A 112 8.67 1.06 -18.45
N SER A 113 9.76 0.89 -19.19
CA SER A 113 9.75 0.33 -20.54
C SER A 113 10.87 -0.69 -20.74
N LYS A 114 10.59 -1.76 -21.51
CA LYS A 114 11.61 -2.71 -22.00
C LYS A 114 12.39 -2.16 -23.19
N MET A 115 11.85 -1.13 -23.85
CA MET A 115 12.50 -0.45 -24.96
C MET A 115 13.28 0.75 -24.43
N ASP A 116 14.30 1.16 -25.19
CA ASP A 116 15.04 2.38 -24.89
C ASP A 116 14.09 3.59 -24.83
N LEU A 117 14.19 4.35 -23.75
CA LEU A 117 13.55 5.65 -23.60
C LEU A 117 14.54 6.76 -23.97
N ASP A 118 14.04 7.99 -24.12
CA ASP A 118 14.89 9.15 -24.33
C ASP A 118 15.88 9.33 -23.17
N THR A 119 17.14 9.03 -23.46
CA THR A 119 18.24 9.09 -22.50
C THR A 119 18.67 10.52 -22.18
N SER A 120 18.22 11.50 -22.97
CA SER A 120 18.47 12.92 -22.72
C SER A 120 17.47 13.56 -21.76
N SER A 121 16.37 12.85 -21.43
CA SER A 121 15.39 13.31 -20.45
C SER A 121 16.02 13.44 -19.06
N ILE A 122 15.73 14.57 -18.39
CA ILE A 122 16.16 14.82 -17.01
C ILE A 122 15.69 13.75 -16.01
N GLY A 123 14.59 13.06 -16.33
CA GLY A 123 13.97 12.04 -15.49
C GLY A 123 14.42 10.63 -15.82
N TYR A 124 15.30 10.47 -16.82
CA TYR A 124 15.71 9.16 -17.30
C TYR A 124 16.63 8.44 -16.31
N GLN A 125 16.43 7.13 -16.19
CA GLN A 125 17.31 6.23 -15.45
C GLN A 125 17.46 4.91 -16.23
N SER A 126 18.70 4.47 -16.38
CA SER A 126 19.04 3.22 -17.05
C SER A 126 18.54 1.98 -16.28
N PRO A 127 18.37 0.83 -16.94
CA PRO A 127 18.01 -0.41 -16.28
C PRO A 127 18.97 -0.80 -15.16
N ILE A 128 18.44 -1.44 -14.12
CA ILE A 128 19.27 -1.99 -13.06
C ILE A 128 20.06 -3.22 -13.55
N PRO A 129 21.25 -3.51 -12.99
CA PRO A 129 22.03 -4.69 -13.36
C PRO A 129 21.24 -5.99 -13.15
N ALA A 130 21.36 -6.95 -14.07
CA ALA A 130 20.60 -8.19 -14.06
C ALA A 130 20.80 -9.02 -12.77
N GLU A 131 21.98 -8.95 -12.14
CA GLU A 131 22.30 -9.63 -10.87
C GLU A 131 21.44 -9.14 -9.69
N GLN A 132 20.92 -7.90 -9.76
CA GLN A 132 20.07 -7.32 -8.72
C GLN A 132 18.59 -7.66 -8.91
N VAL A 133 18.23 -8.23 -10.06
CA VAL A 133 16.87 -8.68 -10.36
C VAL A 133 16.70 -10.06 -9.75
N LYS A 134 15.83 -10.15 -8.75
CA LYS A 134 15.51 -11.41 -8.07
C LYS A 134 14.13 -11.87 -8.55
N PRO A 135 14.03 -12.98 -9.30
CA PRO A 135 12.75 -13.65 -9.53
C PRO A 135 12.11 -13.97 -8.18
N TRP A 136 10.79 -13.84 -8.06
CA TRP A 136 10.11 -14.02 -6.78
C TRP A 136 10.33 -15.42 -6.22
N THR A 137 10.96 -15.49 -5.05
CA THR A 137 10.59 -16.47 -4.03
C THR A 137 9.44 -15.85 -3.24
N GLU A 138 8.38 -16.61 -3.00
CA GLU A 138 7.22 -16.15 -2.23
C GLU A 138 7.69 -15.58 -0.89
N PHE A 139 7.53 -14.27 -0.70
CA PHE A 139 7.61 -13.69 0.63
C PHE A 139 6.30 -14.05 1.34
N ASP A 140 6.34 -15.14 2.12
CA ASP A 140 5.49 -15.34 3.29
C ASP A 140 5.87 -14.28 4.34
N HIS A 141 5.39 -13.05 4.13
CA HIS A 141 5.27 -12.10 5.23
C HIS A 141 3.91 -12.34 5.89
N GLU A 142 3.84 -13.41 6.69
CA GLU A 142 2.94 -13.41 7.84
C GLU A 142 3.45 -12.38 8.84
N GLY A 143 2.59 -11.44 9.23
CA GLY A 143 2.83 -10.57 10.39
C GLY A 143 2.69 -9.08 10.12
N GLU A 144 1.44 -8.62 9.93
CA GLU A 144 1.07 -7.33 10.51
C GLU A 144 1.12 -7.49 12.04
N GLY A 145 2.27 -7.18 12.62
CA GLY A 145 2.47 -7.15 14.07
C GLY A 145 3.51 -6.08 14.40
N SER A 146 3.04 -4.94 14.88
CA SER A 146 3.86 -3.84 15.38
C SER A 146 4.96 -4.34 16.33
N PRO A 147 6.20 -3.79 16.28
CA PRO A 147 7.27 -4.24 17.16
C PRO A 147 7.02 -3.75 18.59
N SER A 148 6.35 -4.57 19.40
CA SER A 148 6.31 -4.37 20.85
C SER A 148 7.70 -4.65 21.43
N MET A 149 8.10 -3.75 22.32
CA MET A 149 9.40 -3.66 22.95
C MET A 149 9.87 -4.97 23.59
N ARG A 150 11.17 -5.20 23.40
CA ARG A 150 12.04 -6.08 24.18
C ARG A 150 11.72 -6.00 25.69
N SER A 151 11.27 -7.11 26.28
CA SER A 151 11.41 -7.35 27.72
C SER A 151 12.13 -8.68 27.97
N ARG A 152 13.06 -8.62 28.92
CA ARG A 152 14.12 -9.59 29.24
C ARG A 152 13.64 -10.68 30.19
N GLY A 153 14.24 -11.86 30.09
CA GLY A 153 14.30 -12.92 31.12
C GLY A 153 14.09 -14.30 30.49
N ARG A 154 15.08 -15.15 30.20
CA ARG A 154 16.22 -15.72 30.95
C ARG A 154 15.81 -16.61 32.14
N GLY A 155 15.90 -17.93 31.90
CA GLY A 155 15.97 -19.00 32.92
C GLY A 155 14.65 -19.77 33.06
N GLY A 156 14.60 -21.10 33.08
CA GLY A 156 15.63 -22.13 33.09
C GLY A 156 14.96 -23.51 33.09
N ARG A 157 15.70 -24.53 32.65
CA ARG A 157 15.36 -25.96 32.77
C ARG A 157 15.33 -26.39 34.25
N GLY A 158 14.34 -27.19 34.64
CA GLY A 158 14.37 -27.98 35.90
C GLY A 158 13.02 -28.64 36.20
N ARG A 159 12.83 -29.93 35.87
CA ARG A 159 12.87 -31.09 36.80
C ARG A 159 11.85 -31.07 37.95
N GLY A 160 10.90 -32.03 37.90
CA GLY A 160 10.73 -32.98 39.01
C GLY A 160 9.41 -33.03 39.79
N ARG A 161 8.75 -34.19 39.71
CA ARG A 161 8.13 -34.99 40.80
C ARG A 161 7.04 -34.36 41.71
N GLY A 162 5.81 -34.89 41.57
CA GLY A 162 5.27 -35.91 42.50
C GLY A 162 4.48 -35.49 43.76
N ARG A 163 3.28 -36.11 43.87
CA ARG A 163 2.55 -36.58 45.08
C ARG A 163 2.03 -35.57 46.14
N GLY A 164 0.70 -35.45 46.21
CA GLY A 164 -0.11 -36.09 47.26
C GLY A 164 -0.63 -35.27 48.47
N ARG A 165 -1.87 -35.64 48.89
CA ARG A 165 -2.65 -35.30 50.12
C ARG A 165 -3.33 -33.91 50.11
N GLY A 166 -4.65 -33.74 50.31
CA GLY A 166 -5.73 -34.60 50.78
C GLY A 166 -6.28 -34.08 52.11
N THR A 167 -7.50 -33.54 52.14
CA THR A 167 -8.33 -33.37 53.35
C THR A 167 -9.84 -33.30 53.02
N PHE A 168 -10.55 -34.36 53.42
CA PHE A 168 -11.92 -34.48 53.99
C PHE A 168 -13.13 -33.76 53.31
N ARG A 169 -14.12 -34.47 52.73
CA ARG A 169 -15.23 -35.32 53.31
C ARG A 169 -16.26 -34.48 54.08
N ILE A 170 -17.53 -34.42 53.63
CA ILE A 170 -18.73 -35.14 54.18
C ILE A 170 -19.85 -35.10 53.09
N VAL A 171 -20.23 -36.20 52.42
CA VAL A 171 -21.46 -37.07 52.58
C VAL A 171 -22.75 -36.29 52.99
N SER A 172 -23.98 -36.45 52.49
CA SER A 172 -24.71 -37.53 51.82
C SER A 172 -26.09 -36.98 51.36
N HIS A 173 -26.62 -37.49 50.24
CA HIS A 173 -27.99 -38.04 50.10
C HIS A 173 -29.22 -37.20 50.51
N VAL A 174 -30.13 -36.89 49.57
CA VAL A 174 -31.31 -37.71 49.18
C VAL A 174 -32.23 -36.90 48.23
N LEU A 175 -32.58 -37.51 47.11
CA LEU A 175 -33.77 -37.24 46.28
C LEU A 175 -35.04 -37.75 46.97
N ASN A 176 -36.11 -36.96 47.09
CA ASN A 176 -37.40 -37.22 46.40
C ASN A 176 -38.58 -36.35 46.86
N ARG A 177 -39.41 -36.02 45.86
CA ARG A 177 -40.89 -35.89 45.83
C ARG A 177 -41.60 -34.82 46.69
N LYS A 178 -42.32 -33.95 45.99
CA LYS A 178 -43.79 -33.94 46.02
C LYS A 178 -44.32 -34.06 44.60
#